data_AF-A0A0C2BGH5-F1
#
_entry.id   AF-A0A0C2BGH5-F1
#
_cell.length_a   1.000
_cell.length_b   1.000
_cell.length_c   1.000
_cell.angle_alpha   90.00
_cell.angle_beta   90.00
_cell.angle_gamma   90.00
#
_symmetry.space_group_name_H-M   'P 1'
#
loop_
_entity.id
_entity.type
_entity.pdbx_description
1 polymer ?
#
loop_
_entity_poly.entity_id
_entity_poly.type
_entity_poly.pdbx_seq_one_letter_code
_entity_poly.pdbx_strand_id
1 'polypeptide(L)'
;MASPGYGKRSTPGQLPRTASDFAHLPPREAAIAAYIDRLPEGAEMSVKALAKLLPYGQCAMSTALRCLRGTGHLRHGKEHLPGSGSGRWVTRTWFSRTPRDNGWWAAFVAGDLPAEQLRARRQTRSRAYILLAALGRTEPAMSLSAADCVTLEPLVAEWFARDATESDLVRALTGGLPFPVHSPAGLARNRLTAKLPPEPVRAPRPALRVLECAKCGAPDRPEALPDGECGPCRGEPAPARPRAGLPPEAVRARAA
;
A
#
# COMPACT_ATOMS: atom_id res chain seq x y z
N MET A 1 11.74 29.10 -5.50
CA MET A 1 10.48 28.32 -5.55
C MET A 1 9.81 28.59 -6.87
N ALA A 2 9.20 27.59 -7.48
CA ALA A 2 8.55 27.74 -8.77
C ALA A 2 7.27 28.61 -8.67
N SER A 3 6.91 29.29 -9.77
CA SER A 3 5.65 30.06 -9.86
C SER A 3 4.43 29.18 -9.53
N PRO A 4 3.34 29.74 -8.96
CA PRO A 4 2.17 28.95 -8.55
C PRO A 4 1.64 28.07 -9.69
N GLY A 5 1.89 26.76 -9.60
CA GLY A 5 1.48 25.76 -10.59
C GLY A 5 2.63 25.04 -11.27
N TYR A 6 3.74 25.73 -11.51
CA TYR A 6 4.93 25.08 -12.01
C TYR A 6 5.63 24.37 -10.85
N GLY A 7 6.03 23.11 -11.03
CA GLY A 7 6.86 22.40 -10.08
C GLY A 7 6.53 20.91 -9.95
N LYS A 8 7.48 20.13 -9.45
CA LYS A 8 7.34 18.68 -9.30
C LYS A 8 6.14 18.32 -8.44
N ARG A 9 5.31 17.41 -8.96
CA ARG A 9 4.27 16.72 -8.21
C ARG A 9 4.40 15.22 -8.41
N SER A 10 4.79 14.47 -7.38
CA SER A 10 4.88 13.02 -7.50
C SER A 10 3.50 12.38 -7.54
N THR A 11 3.28 11.41 -8.44
CA THR A 11 2.05 10.61 -8.46
C THR A 11 2.00 9.56 -7.34
N PRO A 12 0.81 9.11 -6.91
CA PRO A 12 0.69 8.04 -5.92
C PRO A 12 1.05 6.65 -6.49
N GLY A 13 1.23 5.69 -5.58
CA GLY A 13 1.36 4.26 -5.89
C GLY A 13 2.64 3.89 -6.65
N GLN A 14 3.74 4.63 -6.40
CA GLN A 14 5.05 4.33 -6.98
C GLN A 14 5.73 3.23 -6.16
N LEU A 15 6.39 2.29 -6.82
CA LEU A 15 7.17 1.25 -6.17
C LEU A 15 8.39 1.85 -5.43
N PRO A 16 8.99 1.10 -4.47
CA PRO A 16 10.27 1.48 -3.88
C PRO A 16 11.33 1.79 -4.94
N ARG A 17 12.29 2.66 -4.59
CA ARG A 17 13.39 3.02 -5.51
C ARG A 17 14.21 1.78 -5.83
N THR A 18 14.46 1.55 -7.10
CA THR A 18 15.35 0.49 -7.59
C THR A 18 16.33 1.04 -8.62
N ALA A 19 17.45 0.36 -8.82
CA ALA A 19 18.42 0.76 -9.85
C ALA A 19 17.87 0.64 -11.28
N SER A 20 16.80 -0.14 -11.48
CA SER A 20 16.22 -0.42 -12.80
C SER A 20 15.06 0.49 -13.19
N ASP A 21 14.64 1.42 -12.32
CA ASP A 21 13.43 2.26 -12.51
C ASP A 21 13.40 2.98 -13.87
N PHE A 22 14.55 3.37 -14.40
CA PHE A 22 14.71 4.10 -15.66
C PHE A 22 15.53 3.36 -16.71
N ALA A 23 15.78 2.05 -16.53
CA ALA A 23 16.67 1.27 -17.40
C ALA A 23 16.16 1.16 -18.86
N HIS A 24 14.87 1.40 -19.09
CA HIS A 24 14.25 1.38 -20.42
C HIS A 24 14.38 2.72 -21.16
N LEU A 25 14.91 3.77 -20.51
CA LEU A 25 15.15 5.07 -21.12
C LEU A 25 16.59 5.15 -21.66
N PRO A 26 16.85 5.97 -22.69
CA PRO A 26 18.23 6.23 -23.09
C PRO A 26 19.02 6.88 -21.93
N PRO A 27 20.35 6.71 -21.87
CA PRO A 27 21.14 7.05 -20.66
C PRO A 27 20.99 8.49 -20.16
N ARG A 28 20.89 9.46 -21.08
CA ARG A 28 20.70 10.87 -20.74
C ARG A 28 19.33 11.09 -20.08
N GLU A 29 18.28 10.56 -20.69
CA GLU A 29 16.91 10.66 -20.21
C GLU A 29 16.74 9.94 -18.86
N ALA A 30 17.39 8.79 -18.68
CA ALA A 30 17.44 8.07 -17.42
C ALA A 30 18.10 8.90 -16.31
N ALA A 31 19.25 9.54 -16.60
CA ALA A 31 19.94 10.41 -15.66
C ALA A 31 19.08 11.63 -15.28
N ILE A 32 18.40 12.26 -16.25
CA ILE A 32 17.49 13.38 -16.01
C ILE A 32 16.28 12.92 -15.18
N ALA A 33 15.69 11.76 -15.47
CA ALA A 33 14.57 11.21 -14.70
C ALA A 33 14.96 10.90 -13.25
N ALA A 34 16.15 10.32 -13.04
CA ALA A 34 16.69 10.05 -11.72
C ALA A 34 16.94 11.33 -10.92
N TYR A 35 17.39 12.40 -11.59
CA TYR A 35 17.52 13.72 -10.96
C TYR A 35 16.15 14.27 -10.55
N ILE A 36 15.18 14.25 -11.47
CA ILE A 36 13.81 14.71 -11.19
C ILE A 36 13.18 13.91 -10.05
N ASP A 37 13.36 12.59 -9.97
CA ASP A 37 12.82 11.75 -8.88
C ASP A 37 13.31 12.17 -7.48
N ARG A 38 14.49 12.79 -7.39
CA ARG A 38 15.09 13.25 -6.12
C ARG A 38 14.73 14.69 -5.78
N LEU A 39 14.21 15.48 -6.72
CA LEU A 39 13.76 16.84 -6.42
C LEU A 39 12.65 16.85 -5.35
N PRO A 40 12.63 17.82 -4.43
CA PRO A 40 11.54 17.97 -3.47
C PRO A 40 10.23 18.32 -4.18
N GLU A 41 9.11 18.03 -3.53
CA GLU A 41 7.79 18.43 -4.02
C GLU A 41 7.72 19.96 -4.20
N GLY A 42 7.25 20.41 -5.36
CA GLY A 42 7.19 21.83 -5.72
C GLY A 42 8.49 22.43 -6.25
N ALA A 43 9.56 21.64 -6.40
CA ALA A 43 10.78 22.10 -7.07
C ALA A 43 10.51 22.51 -8.52
N GLU A 44 11.16 23.56 -9.01
CA GLU A 44 10.99 24.01 -10.39
C GLU A 44 11.54 22.96 -11.38
N MET A 45 10.71 22.57 -12.34
CA MET A 45 11.04 21.58 -13.37
C MET A 45 10.97 22.17 -14.79
N SER A 46 11.14 23.48 -14.94
CA SER A 46 11.16 24.10 -16.26
C SER A 46 12.39 23.65 -17.05
N VAL A 47 12.27 23.62 -18.38
CA VAL A 47 13.40 23.33 -19.28
C VAL A 47 14.61 24.20 -18.93
N LYS A 48 14.36 25.49 -18.68
CA LYS A 48 15.38 26.47 -18.32
C LYS A 48 16.00 26.18 -16.94
N ALA A 49 15.19 25.84 -15.93
CA ALA A 49 15.69 25.50 -14.59
C ALA A 49 16.55 24.23 -14.61
N LEU A 50 16.08 23.18 -15.28
CA LEU A 50 16.80 21.91 -15.36
C LEU A 50 18.10 22.06 -16.18
N ALA A 51 18.06 22.78 -17.31
CA ALA A 51 19.27 23.04 -18.11
C ALA A 51 20.32 23.91 -17.39
N LYS A 52 19.92 24.67 -16.36
CA LYS A 52 20.87 25.42 -15.51
C LYS A 52 21.56 24.51 -14.47
N LEU A 53 20.90 23.44 -14.06
CA LEU A 53 21.37 22.54 -12.99
C LEU A 53 22.08 21.29 -13.49
N LEU A 54 21.80 20.89 -14.73
CA LEU A 54 22.32 19.67 -15.34
C LEU A 54 23.27 20.01 -16.49
N PRO A 55 24.21 19.11 -16.85
CA PRO A 55 25.20 19.33 -17.91
C PRO A 55 24.59 19.25 -19.33
N TYR A 56 23.31 19.57 -19.50
CA TYR A 56 22.57 19.44 -20.76
C TYR A 56 21.92 20.77 -21.16
N GLY A 57 22.08 21.14 -22.43
CA GLY A 57 21.44 22.34 -22.99
C GLY A 57 19.90 22.25 -23.05
N GLN A 58 19.25 23.39 -23.29
CA GLN A 58 17.79 23.51 -23.31
C GLN A 58 17.11 22.59 -24.35
N CYS A 59 17.71 22.41 -25.52
CA CYS A 59 17.19 21.49 -26.55
C CYS A 59 17.23 20.04 -26.06
N ALA A 60 18.34 19.60 -25.48
CA ALA A 60 18.48 18.26 -24.91
C ALA A 60 17.47 18.04 -23.77
N MET A 61 17.27 19.04 -22.92
CA MET A 61 16.26 18.98 -21.85
C MET A 61 14.84 18.88 -22.42
N SER A 62 14.53 19.63 -23.47
CA SER A 62 13.22 19.58 -24.13
C SER A 62 12.94 18.21 -24.74
N THR A 63 13.95 17.62 -25.41
CA THR A 63 13.90 16.26 -25.93
C THR A 63 13.72 15.24 -24.83
N ALA A 64 14.46 15.36 -23.72
CA ALA A 64 14.34 14.45 -22.59
C ALA A 64 12.95 14.50 -21.96
N LEU A 65 12.41 15.69 -21.67
CA LEU A 65 11.05 15.83 -21.14
C LEU A 65 9.99 15.33 -22.13
N ARG A 66 10.23 15.39 -23.45
CA ARG A 66 9.35 14.77 -24.46
C ARG A 66 9.41 13.24 -24.37
N CYS A 67 10.61 12.66 -24.27
CA CYS A 67 10.80 11.23 -24.07
C CYS A 67 10.06 10.76 -22.81
N LEU A 68 10.25 11.44 -21.67
CA LEU A 68 9.57 11.12 -20.41
C LEU A 68 8.03 11.22 -20.49
N ARG A 69 7.49 12.10 -21.32
CA ARG A 69 6.04 12.16 -21.60
C ARG A 69 5.59 10.95 -22.43
N GLY A 70 6.36 10.58 -23.45
CA GLY A 70 6.07 9.45 -24.32
C GLY A 70 6.14 8.10 -23.59
N THR A 71 7.06 7.97 -22.63
CA THR A 71 7.25 6.76 -21.82
C THR A 71 6.39 6.72 -20.55
N GLY A 72 5.56 7.76 -20.33
CA GLY A 72 4.58 7.75 -19.25
C GLY A 72 5.08 8.17 -17.87
N HIS A 73 6.28 8.75 -17.77
CA HIS A 73 6.84 9.28 -16.52
C HIS A 73 6.39 10.70 -16.22
N LEU A 74 5.91 11.45 -17.21
CA LEU A 74 5.57 12.87 -17.07
C LEU A 74 4.21 13.17 -17.68
N ARG A 75 3.37 13.90 -16.96
CA ARG A 75 2.11 14.44 -17.47
C ARG A 75 1.94 15.91 -17.08
N HIS A 76 1.37 16.69 -17.99
CA HIS A 76 1.07 18.10 -17.77
C HIS A 76 -0.43 18.28 -17.93
N GLY A 77 -1.06 19.02 -17.01
CA GLY A 77 -2.48 19.33 -17.09
C GLY A 77 -2.86 20.50 -16.20
N LYS A 78 -4.16 20.69 -16.01
CA LYS A 78 -4.71 21.72 -15.14
C LYS A 78 -5.47 21.04 -14.00
N GLU A 79 -5.24 21.52 -12.79
CA GLU A 79 -5.93 21.10 -11.58
C GLU A 79 -6.81 22.25 -11.11
N HIS A 80 -8.08 21.95 -10.84
CA HIS A 80 -9.01 22.90 -10.25
C HIS A 80 -8.85 22.87 -8.73
N LEU A 81 -8.35 23.95 -8.14
CA LEU A 81 -8.22 24.06 -6.70
C LEU A 81 -9.55 24.53 -6.10
N PRO A 82 -10.21 23.74 -5.23
CA PRO A 82 -11.37 24.23 -4.49
C PRO A 82 -10.90 25.30 -3.49
N GLY A 83 -11.53 26.48 -3.56
CA GLY A 83 -11.30 27.62 -2.68
C GLY A 83 -12.64 28.29 -2.33
N SER A 84 -12.64 29.17 -1.33
CA SER A 84 -13.82 29.77 -0.69
C SER A 84 -14.57 30.81 -1.56
N GLY A 85 -14.92 30.48 -2.81
CA GLY A 85 -15.85 31.29 -3.60
C GLY A 85 -15.67 31.22 -5.13
N SER A 86 -14.47 30.93 -5.63
CA SER A 86 -14.25 30.64 -7.05
C SER A 86 -13.04 29.71 -7.19
N GLY A 87 -13.22 28.59 -7.89
CA GLY A 87 -12.14 27.64 -8.05
C GLY A 87 -11.10 28.14 -9.04
N ARG A 88 -9.83 28.00 -8.67
CA ARG A 88 -8.70 28.49 -9.48
C ARG A 88 -8.10 27.33 -10.25
N TRP A 89 -8.05 27.44 -11.57
CA TRP A 89 -7.30 26.52 -12.41
C TRP A 89 -5.80 26.79 -12.27
N VAL A 90 -5.06 25.78 -11.87
CA VAL A 90 -3.61 25.83 -11.73
C VAL A 90 -3.00 24.78 -12.64
N THR A 91 -2.09 25.22 -13.51
CA THR A 91 -1.27 24.33 -14.33
C THR A 91 -0.43 23.43 -13.41
N ARG A 92 -0.28 22.13 -13.72
CA ARG A 92 0.47 21.16 -12.91
C ARG A 92 1.28 20.21 -13.78
N THR A 93 2.49 19.91 -13.33
CA THR A 93 3.34 18.88 -13.93
C THR A 93 3.50 17.73 -12.94
N TRP A 94 2.96 16.56 -13.29
CA TRP A 94 3.06 15.34 -12.50
C TRP A 94 4.17 14.45 -13.01
N PHE A 95 4.98 13.94 -12.08
CA PHE A 95 6.06 13.00 -12.34
C PHE A 95 5.77 11.66 -11.66
N SER A 96 6.04 10.57 -12.35
CA SER A 96 5.92 9.19 -11.86
C SER A 96 7.22 8.46 -12.11
N ARG A 97 7.83 7.89 -11.06
CA ARG A 97 9.01 7.02 -11.22
C ARG A 97 8.66 5.76 -11.99
N THR A 98 7.51 5.16 -11.72
CA THR A 98 7.00 4.02 -12.49
C THR A 98 6.34 4.54 -13.77
N PRO A 99 6.67 4.00 -14.96
CA PRO A 99 6.00 4.41 -16.19
C PRO A 99 4.51 4.09 -16.11
N ARG A 100 3.65 5.03 -16.54
CA ARG A 100 2.19 4.89 -16.52
C ARG A 100 1.64 5.01 -17.94
N ASP A 101 0.77 4.08 -18.32
CA ASP A 101 0.08 4.15 -19.61
C ASP A 101 -0.97 5.27 -19.65
N ASN A 102 -1.55 5.50 -20.82
CA ASN A 102 -2.55 6.55 -21.00
C ASN A 102 -3.86 6.27 -20.25
N GLY A 103 -4.24 5.00 -20.07
CA GLY A 103 -5.44 4.62 -19.33
C GLY A 103 -5.32 4.99 -17.84
N TRP A 104 -4.15 4.73 -17.26
CA TRP A 104 -3.83 5.13 -15.90
C TRP A 104 -3.87 6.65 -15.72
N TRP A 105 -3.27 7.41 -16.66
CA TRP A 105 -3.29 8.88 -16.59
C TRP A 105 -4.72 9.44 -16.74
N ALA A 106 -5.56 8.81 -17.57
CA ALA A 106 -6.96 9.21 -17.70
C ALA A 106 -7.72 8.99 -16.38
N ALA A 107 -7.58 7.83 -15.76
CA ALA A 107 -8.17 7.54 -14.45
C ALA A 107 -7.65 8.48 -13.35
N PHE A 108 -6.34 8.80 -13.35
CA PHE A 108 -5.76 9.77 -12.40
C PHE A 108 -6.37 11.17 -12.53
N VAL A 109 -6.56 11.67 -13.76
CA VAL A 109 -7.16 12.99 -13.99
C VAL A 109 -8.65 13.01 -13.65
N ALA A 110 -9.37 11.92 -13.91
CA ALA A 110 -10.78 11.77 -13.56
C ALA A 110 -11.01 11.61 -12.04
N GLY A 111 -9.98 11.19 -11.29
CA GLY A 111 -10.09 10.84 -9.88
C GLY A 111 -10.47 9.38 -9.63
N ASP A 112 -10.58 8.57 -10.70
CA ASP A 112 -11.10 7.20 -10.72
C ASP A 112 -10.00 6.13 -10.62
N LEU A 113 -8.89 6.43 -9.93
CA LEU A 113 -7.85 5.41 -9.75
C LEU A 113 -8.40 4.23 -8.93
N PRO A 114 -8.19 2.97 -9.37
CA PRO A 114 -8.62 1.78 -8.65
C PRO A 114 -8.23 1.80 -7.16
N ALA A 115 -9.15 1.35 -6.30
CA ALA A 115 -9.01 1.38 -4.84
C ALA A 115 -7.71 0.73 -4.32
N GLU A 116 -7.15 -0.24 -5.05
CA GLU A 116 -5.87 -0.89 -4.75
C GLU A 116 -4.68 0.10 -4.73
N GLN A 117 -4.69 1.14 -5.57
CA GLN A 117 -3.63 2.15 -5.58
C GLN A 117 -3.84 3.27 -4.56
N LEU A 118 -5.08 3.54 -4.15
CA LEU A 118 -5.38 4.35 -2.96
C LEU A 118 -4.90 3.67 -1.67
N ARG A 119 -4.94 2.33 -1.61
CA ARG A 119 -4.34 1.53 -0.53
C ARG A 119 -2.82 1.64 -0.51
N ALA A 120 -2.15 1.64 -1.67
CA ALA A 120 -0.70 1.89 -1.77
C ALA A 120 -0.29 3.29 -1.26
N ARG A 121 -1.18 4.29 -1.37
CA ARG A 121 -1.01 5.64 -0.79
C ARG A 121 -1.09 5.64 0.74
N ARG A 122 -1.78 4.67 1.35
CA ARG A 122 -1.82 4.42 2.80
C ARG A 122 -0.67 3.54 3.28
N GLN A 123 -0.02 2.79 2.40
CA GLN A 123 1.08 1.86 2.71
C GLN A 123 2.47 2.51 2.87
N THR A 124 2.64 3.83 2.72
CA THR A 124 3.95 4.48 3.02
C THR A 124 4.22 4.67 4.51
N ARG A 125 3.26 4.41 5.39
CA ARG A 125 3.44 4.40 6.85
C ARG A 125 2.79 3.13 7.38
N SER A 126 3.51 2.34 8.15
CA SER A 126 2.92 1.12 8.73
C SER A 126 1.78 1.49 9.68
N ARG A 127 0.92 0.50 9.96
CA ARG A 127 -0.10 0.58 10.99
C ARG A 127 0.48 1.06 12.33
N ALA A 128 1.68 0.58 12.68
CA ALA A 128 2.41 0.98 13.88
C ALA A 128 2.75 2.48 13.90
N TYR A 129 3.28 3.02 12.79
CA TYR A 129 3.56 4.45 12.69
C TYR A 129 2.30 5.30 12.85
N ILE A 130 1.20 4.90 12.20
CA ILE A 130 -0.06 5.66 12.23
C ILE A 130 -0.63 5.71 13.65
N LEU A 131 -0.57 4.58 14.39
CA LEU A 131 -1.00 4.53 15.79
C LEU A 131 -0.16 5.46 16.67
N LEU A 132 1.17 5.41 16.54
CA LEU A 132 2.08 6.28 17.31
C LEU A 132 1.85 7.76 17.02
N ALA A 133 1.69 8.13 15.74
CA ALA A 133 1.39 9.50 15.34
C ALA A 133 -0.02 9.96 15.77
N ALA A 134 -0.92 9.04 16.08
CA ALA A 134 -2.25 9.34 16.59
C ALA A 134 -2.28 9.58 18.11
N LEU A 135 -1.29 9.09 18.84
CA LEU A 135 -1.28 9.06 20.30
C LEU A 135 -1.39 10.44 20.94
N GLY A 136 -0.73 11.45 20.37
CA GLY A 136 -0.79 12.84 20.88
C GLY A 136 -2.18 13.49 20.77
N ARG A 137 -3.07 12.96 19.91
CA ARG A 137 -4.47 13.43 19.83
C ARG A 137 -5.33 12.89 20.96
N THR A 138 -5.02 11.69 21.45
CA THR A 138 -5.74 11.06 22.55
C THR A 138 -5.14 11.41 23.90
N GLU A 139 -3.82 11.53 23.98
CA GLU A 139 -3.10 11.96 25.18
C GLU A 139 -1.97 12.93 24.85
N PRO A 140 -2.18 14.26 25.04
CA PRO A 140 -1.20 15.27 24.65
C PRO A 140 0.19 15.09 25.26
N ALA A 141 0.27 14.57 26.49
CA ALA A 141 1.53 14.27 27.18
C ALA A 141 2.35 13.16 26.50
N MET A 142 1.73 12.38 25.60
CA MET A 142 2.36 11.31 24.81
C MET A 142 2.49 11.68 23.33
N SER A 143 2.65 12.97 23.03
CA SER A 143 2.96 13.44 21.67
C SER A 143 4.36 13.02 21.24
N LEU A 144 4.48 12.43 20.05
CA LEU A 144 5.73 11.89 19.50
C LEU A 144 6.10 12.62 18.21
N SER A 145 7.39 12.86 17.99
CA SER A 145 7.86 13.39 16.72
C SER A 145 7.81 12.30 15.62
N ALA A 146 7.93 12.72 14.35
CA ALA A 146 8.02 11.76 13.25
C ALA A 146 9.23 10.82 13.38
N ALA A 147 10.36 11.31 13.89
CA ALA A 147 11.56 10.51 14.13
C ALA A 147 11.36 9.48 15.26
N ASP A 148 10.67 9.88 16.33
CA ASP A 148 10.31 8.96 17.42
C ASP A 148 9.37 7.87 16.92
N CYS A 149 8.39 8.23 16.08
CA CYS A 149 7.47 7.27 15.48
C CYS A 149 8.22 6.22 14.66
N VAL A 150 9.15 6.64 13.78
CA VAL A 150 9.99 5.70 13.01
C VAL A 150 10.84 4.81 13.92
N THR A 151 11.37 5.38 15.01
CA THR A 151 12.24 4.62 15.93
C THR A 151 11.47 3.58 16.75
N LEU A 152 10.23 3.89 17.13
CA LEU A 152 9.38 3.01 17.96
C LEU A 152 8.55 2.02 17.13
N GLU A 153 8.41 2.26 15.83
CA GLU A 153 7.62 1.46 14.90
C GLU A 153 7.94 -0.05 14.94
N PRO A 154 9.21 -0.51 14.99
CA PRO A 154 9.51 -1.94 15.11
C PRO A 154 8.99 -2.57 16.40
N LEU A 155 9.02 -1.84 17.52
CA LEU A 155 8.52 -2.34 18.80
C LEU A 155 7.00 -2.50 18.77
N VAL A 156 6.29 -1.58 18.13
CA VAL A 156 4.83 -1.70 17.96
C VAL A 156 4.46 -2.81 16.97
N ALA A 157 5.26 -3.00 15.92
CA ALA A 157 5.08 -4.14 15.00
C ALA A 157 5.20 -5.48 15.75
N GLU A 158 6.12 -5.57 16.69
CA GLU A 158 6.34 -6.74 17.53
C GLU A 158 5.18 -7.02 18.51
N TRP A 159 4.47 -5.99 18.95
CA TRP A 159 3.19 -6.14 19.67
C TRP A 159 2.11 -6.73 18.77
N PHE A 160 1.97 -6.22 17.54
CA PHE A 160 1.00 -6.76 16.59
C PHE A 160 1.31 -8.20 16.17
N ALA A 161 2.59 -8.57 16.07
CA ALA A 161 3.00 -9.95 15.81
C ALA A 161 2.55 -10.92 16.92
N ARG A 162 2.41 -10.40 18.15
CA ARG A 162 1.86 -11.12 19.31
C ARG A 162 0.35 -10.92 19.48
N ASP A 163 -0.35 -10.63 18.38
CA ASP A 163 -1.80 -10.46 18.29
C ASP A 163 -2.37 -9.36 19.21
N ALA A 164 -1.56 -8.41 19.67
CA ALA A 164 -2.04 -7.27 20.46
C ALA A 164 -2.92 -6.35 19.62
N THR A 165 -3.98 -5.80 20.22
CA THR A 165 -4.84 -4.84 19.54
C THR A 165 -4.32 -3.40 19.68
N GLU A 166 -4.86 -2.48 18.88
CA GLU A 166 -4.55 -1.04 19.01
C GLU A 166 -4.95 -0.51 20.38
N SER A 167 -6.06 -1.03 20.92
CA SER A 167 -6.57 -0.68 22.24
C SER A 167 -5.61 -1.10 23.35
N ASP A 168 -4.99 -2.29 23.23
CA ASP A 168 -3.99 -2.79 24.18
C ASP A 168 -2.75 -1.93 24.17
N LEU A 169 -2.27 -1.54 22.98
CA LEU A 169 -1.14 -0.65 22.80
C LEU A 169 -1.40 0.74 23.39
N VAL A 170 -2.55 1.35 23.09
CA VAL A 170 -2.91 2.67 23.65
C VAL A 170 -2.96 2.58 25.16
N ARG A 171 -3.65 1.57 25.73
CA ARG A 171 -3.71 1.36 27.17
C ARG A 171 -2.33 1.17 27.80
N ALA A 172 -1.46 0.40 27.17
CA ALA A 172 -0.10 0.17 27.66
C ALA A 172 0.72 1.47 27.69
N LEU A 173 0.58 2.30 26.65
CA LEU A 173 1.29 3.56 26.45
C LEU A 173 0.76 4.70 27.32
N THR A 174 -0.56 4.80 27.56
CA THR A 174 -1.18 5.92 28.28
C THR A 174 -1.61 5.59 29.71
N GLY A 175 -1.66 4.31 30.11
CA GLY A 175 -2.10 3.95 31.46
C GLY A 175 -1.12 4.42 32.54
N GLY A 176 -1.58 5.23 33.51
CA GLY A 176 -0.78 5.67 34.66
C GLY A 176 0.47 6.47 34.27
N LEU A 177 0.30 7.54 33.50
CA LEU A 177 1.42 8.41 33.11
C LEU A 177 1.97 9.18 34.34
N PRO A 178 3.30 9.33 34.44
CA PRO A 178 3.88 10.23 35.43
C PRO A 178 3.56 11.68 35.07
N PHE A 179 3.43 12.54 36.07
CA PHE A 179 3.26 13.98 35.84
C PHE A 179 4.44 14.77 36.43
N PRO A 180 5.17 15.57 35.64
CA PRO A 180 5.05 15.72 34.18
C PRO A 180 5.79 14.60 33.40
N VAL A 181 5.36 14.32 32.16
CA VAL A 181 6.08 13.43 31.24
C VAL A 181 7.21 14.21 30.56
N HIS A 182 8.45 14.01 31.03
CA HIS A 182 9.62 14.69 30.47
C HIS A 182 10.10 14.10 29.13
N SER A 183 9.93 12.79 28.92
CA SER A 183 10.35 12.09 27.70
C SER A 183 9.26 11.12 27.21
N PRO A 184 8.35 11.58 26.34
CA PRO A 184 7.30 10.73 25.77
C PRO A 184 7.87 9.53 25.01
N ALA A 185 8.90 9.74 24.19
CA ALA A 185 9.53 8.69 23.41
C ALA A 185 10.28 7.67 24.27
N GLY A 186 11.01 8.13 25.30
CA GLY A 186 11.67 7.24 26.26
C GLY A 186 10.67 6.40 27.06
N LEU A 187 9.59 7.03 27.53
CA LEU A 187 8.52 6.35 28.25
C LEU A 187 7.81 5.32 27.36
N ALA A 188 7.50 5.68 26.11
CA ALA A 188 6.89 4.78 25.14
C ALA A 188 7.79 3.57 24.86
N ARG A 189 9.09 3.77 24.63
CA ARG A 189 10.05 2.68 24.45
C ARG A 189 10.05 1.73 25.64
N ASN A 190 10.18 2.28 26.85
CA ASN A 190 10.21 1.49 28.08
C ASN A 190 8.92 0.65 28.24
N ARG A 191 7.77 1.24 27.96
CA ARG A 191 6.47 0.56 28.06
C ARG A 191 6.30 -0.53 26.99
N LEU A 192 6.68 -0.25 25.74
CA LEU A 192 6.59 -1.24 24.66
C LEU A 192 7.51 -2.44 24.90
N THR A 193 8.68 -2.24 25.51
CA THR A 193 9.58 -3.35 25.85
C THR A 193 9.12 -4.08 27.12
N ALA A 194 8.81 -3.35 28.20
CA ALA A 194 8.54 -3.96 29.50
C ALA A 194 7.14 -4.59 29.60
N LYS A 195 6.17 -4.12 28.80
CA LYS A 195 4.79 -4.65 28.79
C LYS A 195 4.50 -5.50 27.56
N LEU A 196 5.53 -5.91 26.82
CA LEU A 196 5.39 -6.73 25.62
C LEU A 196 4.58 -8.00 25.94
N PRO A 197 3.48 -8.28 25.22
CA PRO A 197 2.69 -9.47 25.46
C PRO A 197 3.53 -10.75 25.32
N PRO A 198 3.14 -11.85 25.98
CA PRO A 198 3.79 -13.14 25.75
C PRO A 198 3.55 -13.61 24.31
N GLU A 199 4.43 -14.47 23.82
CA GLU A 199 4.27 -15.02 22.47
C GLU A 199 2.98 -15.87 22.40
N PRO A 200 2.09 -15.60 21.44
CA PRO A 200 0.81 -16.29 21.37
C PRO A 200 1.04 -17.78 21.10
N VAL A 201 0.45 -18.62 21.94
CA VAL A 201 0.45 -20.06 21.71
C VAL A 201 -0.49 -20.36 20.55
N ARG A 202 0.07 -20.50 19.35
CA ARG A 202 -0.67 -20.91 18.16
C ARG A 202 -0.78 -22.43 18.15
N ALA A 203 -1.95 -22.96 18.47
CA ALA A 203 -2.24 -24.35 18.14
C ALA A 203 -2.16 -24.50 16.60
N PRO A 204 -1.44 -25.51 16.08
CA PRO A 204 -1.43 -25.76 14.65
C PRO A 204 -2.86 -26.00 14.18
N ARG A 205 -3.37 -25.13 13.30
CA ARG A 205 -4.67 -25.34 12.69
C ARG A 205 -4.54 -26.59 11.79
N PRO A 206 -5.42 -27.60 11.94
CA PRO A 206 -5.37 -28.74 11.04
C PRO A 206 -5.60 -28.24 9.61
N ALA A 207 -4.69 -28.62 8.70
CA ALA A 207 -4.87 -28.33 7.29
C ALA A 207 -6.15 -29.01 6.82
N LEU A 208 -7.08 -28.25 6.23
CA LEU A 208 -8.23 -28.81 5.54
C LEU A 208 -7.72 -29.49 4.27
N ARG A 209 -7.98 -30.79 4.14
CA ARG A 209 -7.56 -31.61 2.99
C ARG A 209 -8.80 -32.14 2.28
N VAL A 210 -8.76 -32.14 0.96
CA VAL A 210 -9.77 -32.76 0.08
C VAL A 210 -9.09 -33.93 -0.62
N LEU A 211 -9.74 -35.09 -0.65
CA LEU A 211 -9.27 -36.24 -1.42
C LEU A 211 -9.93 -36.22 -2.79
N GLU A 212 -9.17 -36.61 -3.81
CA GLU A 212 -9.60 -36.64 -5.20
C GLU A 212 -9.39 -38.03 -5.78
N CYS A 213 -10.25 -38.42 -6.72
CA CYS A 213 -10.07 -39.66 -7.45
C CYS A 213 -8.81 -39.60 -8.32
N ALA A 214 -7.93 -40.61 -8.19
CA ALA A 214 -6.69 -40.72 -8.95
C ALA A 214 -6.90 -40.77 -10.48
N LYS A 215 -8.08 -41.20 -10.95
CA LYS A 215 -8.39 -41.37 -12.38
C LYS A 215 -9.09 -40.17 -13.01
N CYS A 216 -10.07 -39.57 -12.32
CA CYS A 216 -10.88 -38.49 -12.88
C CYS A 216 -10.76 -37.15 -12.14
N GLY A 217 -10.03 -37.10 -11.02
CA GLY A 217 -9.85 -35.88 -10.22
C GLY A 217 -11.11 -35.43 -9.46
N ALA A 218 -12.17 -36.24 -9.41
CA ALA A 218 -13.39 -35.87 -8.70
C ALA A 218 -13.13 -35.82 -7.18
N PRO A 219 -13.44 -34.70 -6.49
CA PRO A 219 -13.29 -34.61 -5.05
C PRO A 219 -14.40 -35.43 -4.37
N ASP A 220 -14.02 -36.24 -3.38
CA ASP A 220 -14.99 -37.00 -2.59
C ASP A 220 -14.48 -37.28 -1.17
N ARG A 221 -15.33 -37.88 -0.35
CA ARG A 221 -14.96 -38.33 1.00
C ARG A 221 -14.03 -39.55 0.92
N PRO A 222 -13.15 -39.77 1.92
CA PRO A 222 -12.27 -40.94 1.96
C PRO A 222 -13.02 -42.26 1.79
N GLU A 223 -14.22 -42.37 2.37
CA GLU A 223 -15.04 -43.59 2.30
C GLU A 223 -15.60 -43.85 0.90
N ALA A 224 -15.73 -42.81 0.07
CA ALA A 224 -16.18 -42.90 -1.32
C ALA A 224 -15.02 -43.16 -2.31
N LEU A 225 -13.77 -43.11 -1.83
CA LEU A 225 -12.55 -43.33 -2.59
C LEU A 225 -11.71 -44.52 -2.08
N PRO A 226 -12.26 -45.74 -1.97
CA PRO A 226 -11.43 -46.90 -1.65
C PRO A 226 -10.36 -47.07 -2.74
N ASP A 227 -9.13 -47.31 -2.29
CA ASP A 227 -7.90 -47.34 -3.10
C ASP A 227 -7.61 -46.08 -3.93
N GLY A 228 -8.26 -44.95 -3.58
CA GLY A 228 -8.07 -43.67 -4.27
C GLY A 228 -8.87 -43.51 -5.56
N GLU A 229 -9.78 -44.41 -5.88
CA GLU A 229 -10.66 -44.30 -7.05
C GLU A 229 -12.11 -44.08 -6.66
N CYS A 230 -12.91 -43.38 -7.48
CA CYS A 230 -14.34 -43.25 -7.21
C CYS A 230 -15.12 -44.45 -7.77
N GLY A 231 -16.30 -44.73 -7.22
CA GLY A 231 -17.18 -45.81 -7.69
C GLY A 231 -17.39 -45.83 -9.20
N PRO A 232 -17.71 -44.69 -9.86
CA PRO A 232 -17.82 -44.63 -11.32
C PRO A 232 -16.55 -45.06 -12.07
N CYS A 233 -15.37 -44.73 -11.54
CA CYS A 233 -14.09 -45.10 -12.14
C CYS A 233 -13.75 -46.59 -11.99
N ARG A 234 -14.27 -47.22 -10.93
CA ARG A 234 -14.26 -48.68 -10.71
C ARG A 234 -15.35 -49.44 -11.47
N GLY A 235 -16.26 -48.74 -12.17
CA GLY A 235 -17.36 -49.35 -12.93
C GLY A 235 -18.64 -49.55 -12.12
N GLU A 236 -18.75 -48.96 -10.92
CA GLU A 236 -20.01 -48.92 -10.19
C GLU A 236 -20.97 -47.89 -10.82
N PRO A 237 -22.29 -48.19 -10.89
CA PRO A 237 -23.25 -47.21 -11.37
C PRO A 237 -23.21 -45.96 -10.50
N ALA A 238 -23.07 -44.80 -11.12
CA ALA A 238 -23.04 -43.53 -10.40
C ALA A 238 -24.30 -43.41 -9.52
N PRO A 239 -24.17 -43.05 -8.23
CA PRO A 239 -25.34 -42.83 -7.39
C PRO A 239 -26.22 -41.77 -8.05
N ALA A 240 -27.53 -42.03 -8.10
CA ALA A 240 -28.49 -41.10 -8.67
C ALA A 240 -28.40 -39.77 -7.89
N ARG A 241 -27.77 -38.75 -8.47
CA ARG A 241 -27.81 -37.40 -7.92
C ARG A 241 -29.26 -36.95 -7.94
N PRO A 242 -29.88 -36.61 -6.79
CA PRO A 242 -31.19 -35.97 -6.81
C PRO A 242 -31.08 -34.70 -7.66
N ARG A 243 -31.85 -34.63 -8.75
CA ARG A 243 -31.86 -33.51 -9.69
C ARG A 243 -32.46 -32.23 -9.08
N ALA A 244 -33.11 -32.35 -7.93
CA ALA A 244 -33.65 -31.22 -7.19
C ALA A 244 -32.60 -30.68 -6.21
N GLY A 245 -32.28 -29.40 -6.31
CA GLY A 245 -31.61 -28.68 -5.23
C GLY A 245 -32.41 -28.80 -3.93
N LEU A 246 -31.74 -28.65 -2.78
CA LEU A 246 -32.43 -28.64 -1.49
C LEU A 246 -33.49 -27.54 -1.49
N PRO A 247 -34.72 -27.81 -1.03
CA PRO A 247 -35.75 -26.79 -0.94
C PRO A 247 -35.27 -25.67 0.01
N PRO A 248 -35.66 -24.41 -0.24
CA PRO A 248 -35.16 -23.25 0.51
C PRO A 248 -35.35 -23.33 2.03
N GLU A 249 -36.35 -24.06 2.50
CA GLU A 249 -36.56 -24.36 3.92
C GLU A 249 -35.48 -25.28 4.51
N ALA A 250 -35.07 -26.33 3.80
CA ALA A 250 -34.00 -27.23 4.25
C ALA A 250 -32.63 -26.55 4.26
N VAL A 251 -32.40 -25.58 3.37
CA VAL A 251 -31.18 -24.76 3.38
C VAL A 251 -31.15 -23.86 4.62
N ARG A 252 -32.26 -23.18 4.93
CA ARG A 252 -32.36 -22.30 6.10
C ARG A 252 -32.16 -23.05 7.42
N ALA A 253 -32.69 -24.26 7.54
CA ALA A 253 -32.54 -25.10 8.73
C ALA A 253 -31.09 -25.56 8.99
N ARG A 254 -30.23 -25.63 7.95
CA ARG A 254 -28.81 -26.02 8.09
C ARG A 254 -27.86 -24.84 8.28
N ALA A 255 -28.34 -23.62 8.03
CA ALA A 255 -27.56 -22.39 8.15
C ALA A 255 -27.76 -21.67 9.50
N ALA A 256 -28.77 -22.08 10.27
CA ALA A 256 -29.00 -21.67 11.66
C ALA A 256 -28.25 -22.59 12.62
#